data_AF-A0A1R3KJ14-F1
#
_entry.id   AF-A0A1R3KJ14-F1
#
_cell.length_a   1.000
_cell.length_b   1.000
_cell.length_c   1.000
_cell.angle_alpha   90.00
_cell.angle_beta   90.00
_cell.angle_gamma   90.00
#
_symmetry.space_group_name_H-M   'P 1'
#
loop_
_entity.id
_entity.type
_entity.pdbx_description
1 polymer ?
#
loop_
_entity_poly.entity_id
_entity_poly.type
_entity_poly.pdbx_seq_one_letter_code
_entity_poly.pdbx_strand_id
1 'polypeptide(L)' 'MDSPFNSLLFDLDDTLYSSNIGIAEFVKKNVNDYLIEKCGFPENKATIIRDELFHSHGSTFAGLRALGYDIDADKYHE' A
#
# COMPACT_ATOMS: atom_id res chain seq x y z
N MET A 1 -12.51 -26.94 29.65
CA MET A 1 -12.22 -27.30 28.26
C MET A 1 -11.36 -26.20 27.73
N ASP A 2 -10.07 -26.46 27.58
CA ASP A 2 -9.15 -25.47 27.03
C ASP A 2 -9.40 -25.33 25.52
N SER A 3 -9.14 -24.14 24.98
CA SER A 3 -9.21 -23.87 23.55
C SER A 3 -8.28 -24.83 22.78
N PRO A 4 -8.70 -25.38 21.63
CA PRO A 4 -7.81 -26.18 20.78
C PRO A 4 -6.72 -25.33 20.11
N PHE A 5 -6.86 -23.99 20.14
CA PHE A 5 -5.87 -23.05 19.62
C PHE A 5 -5.11 -22.38 20.76
N ASN A 6 -3.78 -22.39 20.64
CA ASN A 6 -2.85 -21.72 21.55
C ASN A 6 -2.40 -20.35 21.04
N SER A 7 -2.77 -19.99 19.80
CA SER A 7 -2.41 -18.73 19.15
C SER A 7 -3.42 -18.40 18.06
N LEU A 8 -3.65 -17.10 17.85
CA LEU A 8 -4.46 -16.55 16.78
C LEU A 8 -3.68 -15.40 16.14
N LEU A 9 -3.62 -15.39 14.81
CA LEU A 9 -3.07 -14.29 14.03
C LEU A 9 -4.24 -13.56 13.38
N PHE A 10 -4.26 -12.25 13.53
CA PHE A 10 -5.26 -11.40 12.90
C PHE A 10 -4.54 -10.52 11.89
N ASP A 11 -5.10 -10.48 10.68
CA ASP A 11 -4.81 -9.40 9.77
C ASP A 11 -5.34 -8.08 10.37
N LEU A 12 -4.73 -6.96 10.01
CA LEU A 12 -5.03 -5.66 10.60
C LEU A 12 -6.05 -4.91 9.76
N ASP A 13 -5.64 -4.52 8.56
CA ASP A 13 -6.42 -3.66 7.66
C ASP A 13 -7.64 -4.40 7.13
N ASP A 14 -8.78 -3.71 7.05
CA ASP A 14 -10.08 -4.27 6.67
C ASP A 14 -10.55 -5.52 7.46
N THR A 15 -9.85 -5.85 8.56
CA THR A 15 -10.13 -6.99 9.44
C THR A 15 -10.43 -6.54 10.86
N LEU A 16 -9.50 -5.83 11.52
CA LEU A 16 -9.70 -5.30 12.87
C LEU A 16 -10.46 -3.97 12.88
N TYR A 17 -10.58 -3.34 11.73
CA TYR A 17 -11.43 -2.18 11.52
C TYR A 17 -12.20 -2.30 10.20
N SER A 18 -13.36 -1.63 10.13
CA SER A 18 -14.18 -1.66 8.92
C SER A 18 -13.54 -0.83 7.82
N SER A 19 -13.55 -1.35 6.59
CA SER A 19 -13.13 -0.61 5.39
C SER A 19 -13.86 0.74 5.19
N ASN A 20 -15.04 0.91 5.78
CA ASN A 20 -15.86 2.11 5.61
C ASN A 20 -15.31 3.35 6.33
N ILE A 21 -14.25 3.22 7.13
CA ILE A 21 -13.66 4.37 7.84
C ILE A 21 -12.75 5.23 6.97
N GLY A 22 -12.47 4.81 5.73
CA GLY A 22 -11.78 5.64 4.73
C GLY A 22 -10.26 5.55 4.72
N ILE A 23 -9.63 4.72 5.58
CA ILE A 23 -8.16 4.63 5.66
C ILE A 23 -7.56 4.20 4.32
N ALA A 24 -8.12 3.17 3.70
CA ALA A 24 -7.63 2.65 2.43
C ALA A 24 -7.64 3.72 1.32
N GLU A 25 -8.67 4.56 1.27
CA GLU A 25 -8.81 5.66 0.33
C GLU A 25 -7.74 6.74 0.54
N PHE A 26 -7.48 7.13 1.79
CA PHE A 26 -6.42 8.11 2.10
C PHE A 26 -5.03 7.56 1.81
N VAL A 27 -4.76 6.30 2.15
CA VAL A 27 -3.48 5.65 1.80
C VAL A 27 -3.30 5.60 0.28
N LYS A 28 -4.34 5.19 -0.46
CA LYS A 28 -4.35 5.18 -1.93
C LYS A 28 -4.08 6.56 -2.53
N LYS A 29 -4.59 7.63 -1.91
CA LYS A 29 -4.30 9.01 -2.32
C LYS A 29 -2.85 9.38 -2.06
N ASN A 30 -2.32 9.10 -0.86
CA ASN A 30 -0.92 9.41 -0.53
C ASN A 30 0.06 8.70 -1.47
N VAL A 31 -0.23 7.44 -1.84
CA VAL A 31 0.58 6.71 -2.81
C VAL A 31 0.51 7.36 -4.20
N ASN A 32 -0.68 7.80 -4.64
CA ASN A 32 -0.80 8.55 -5.90
C ASN A 32 -0.02 9.86 -5.87
N ASP A 33 -0.11 10.63 -4.78
CA ASP A 33 0.63 11.88 -4.61
C ASP A 33 2.14 11.61 -4.63
N TYR A 34 2.62 10.55 -3.99
CA TYR A 34 4.03 10.13 -4.04
C TYR A 34 4.49 9.80 -5.48
N LEU A 35 3.66 9.05 -6.23
CA LEU A 35 3.96 8.72 -7.63
C LEU A 35 4.09 9.99 -8.50
N ILE A 36 3.26 11.00 -8.24
CA ILE A 36 3.27 12.26 -8.99
C ILE A 36 4.47 13.12 -8.55
N GLU A 37 4.57 13.41 -7.26
CA GLU A 37 5.49 14.41 -6.72
C GLU A 37 6.93 13.91 -6.63
N LYS A 38 7.14 12.62 -6.29
CA LYS A 38 8.47 12.05 -6.05
C LYS A 38 8.98 11.24 -7.22
N CYS A 39 8.10 10.54 -7.93
CA CYS A 39 8.48 9.71 -9.08
C CYS A 39 8.26 10.42 -10.44
N GLY A 40 7.58 11.57 -10.46
CA GLY A 40 7.35 12.36 -11.67
C GLY A 40 6.34 11.75 -12.65
N PHE A 41 5.47 10.84 -12.18
CA PHE A 41 4.46 10.25 -13.05
C PHE A 41 3.34 11.25 -13.37
N PRO A 42 2.75 11.19 -14.57
CA PRO A 42 1.58 12.00 -14.90
C PRO A 42 0.39 11.71 -13.97
N GLU A 43 -0.29 12.75 -13.51
CA GLU A 43 -1.46 12.65 -12.61
C GLU A 43 -2.55 11.71 -13.17
N ASN A 44 -2.83 11.82 -14.48
CA ASN A 44 -3.82 10.98 -15.15
C ASN A 44 -3.41 9.50 -15.28
N LYS A 45 -2.18 9.12 -14.90
CA LYS A 45 -1.67 7.74 -14.92
C LYS A 45 -1.39 7.19 -13.52
N ALA A 46 -1.32 8.03 -12.49
CA ALA A 46 -0.90 7.62 -11.15
C ALA A 46 -1.71 6.44 -10.59
N THR A 47 -3.05 6.53 -10.67
CA THR A 47 -3.95 5.45 -10.21
C THR A 47 -3.70 4.13 -10.96
N ILE A 48 -3.54 4.17 -12.28
CA ILE A 48 -3.32 2.97 -13.11
C ILE A 48 -2.00 2.31 -12.71
N ILE A 49 -0.93 3.10 -12.60
CA ILE A 49 0.40 2.62 -12.20
C ILE A 49 0.37 2.04 -10.80
N ARG A 50 -0.25 2.73 -9.84
CA ARG A 50 -0.41 2.22 -8.46
C ARG A 50 -1.06 0.84 -8.45
N ASP A 51 -2.18 0.70 -9.17
CA ASP A 51 -2.96 -0.53 -9.19
C ASP A 51 -2.20 -1.65 -9.89
N GLU A 52 -1.51 -1.38 -11.01
CA GLU A 52 -0.65 -2.35 -11.70
C GLU A 52 0.47 -2.85 -10.80
N LEU A 53 1.19 -1.95 -10.12
CA LEU A 53 2.28 -2.30 -9.21
C LEU A 53 1.77 -3.08 -7.99
N PHE A 54 0.63 -2.68 -7.44
CA PHE A 54 -0.01 -3.40 -6.33
C PHE A 54 -0.39 -4.84 -6.73
N HIS A 55 -1.05 -5.02 -7.87
CA HIS A 55 -1.47 -6.36 -8.32
C HIS A 55 -0.28 -7.26 -8.68
N SER A 56 0.80 -6.69 -9.23
CA SER A 56 1.97 -7.47 -9.67
C SER A 56 2.97 -7.78 -8.56
N HIS A 57 3.08 -6.93 -7.53
CA HIS A 57 4.13 -7.03 -6.50
C HIS A 57 3.61 -7.01 -5.07
N GLY A 58 2.29 -7.01 -4.86
CA GLY A 58 1.64 -7.00 -3.53
C GLY A 58 1.66 -5.63 -2.83
N SER A 59 2.44 -4.67 -3.32
CA SER A 59 2.39 -3.26 -2.92
C SER A 59 3.00 -2.37 -3.99
N THR A 60 2.57 -1.11 -4.04
CA THR A 60 3.16 -0.12 -4.95
C THR A 60 4.63 0.13 -4.63
N PHE A 61 5.00 0.18 -3.35
CA PHE A 61 6.39 0.31 -2.89
C PHE A 61 7.29 -0.80 -3.42
N ALA A 62 6.88 -2.07 -3.27
CA ALA A 62 7.63 -3.21 -3.78
C ALA A 62 7.78 -3.15 -5.30
N GLY A 63 6.72 -2.78 -6.01
CA GLY A 63 6.75 -2.62 -7.46
C GLY A 63 7.72 -1.51 -7.93
N LEU A 64 7.72 -0.35 -7.26
CA LEU A 64 8.67 0.72 -7.58
C LEU A 64 10.12 0.27 -7.38
N ARG A 65 10.43 -0.44 -6.28
CA ARG A 65 11.78 -0.99 -6.07
C ARG A 65 12.15 -2.04 -7.12
N ALA A 66 11.20 -2.88 -7.53
CA ALA A 66 11.42 -3.86 -8.60
C ALA A 66 11.70 -3.21 -9.97
N LEU A 67 11.13 -2.02 -10.22
CA LEU A 67 11.44 -1.20 -11.40
C LEU A 67 12.79 -0.46 -11.31
N GLY A 68 13.51 -0.57 -10.19
CA GLY A 68 14.83 0.03 -10.00
C GLY A 68 14.81 1.43 -9.36
N TYR A 69 13.68 1.88 -8.82
CA TYR A 69 13.65 3.12 -8.04
C TYR A 69 14.36 2.92 -6.69
N ASP A 70 15.31 3.79 -6.38
CA ASP A 70 16.00 3.83 -5.09
C ASP A 70 15.15 4.59 -4.06
N ILE A 71 14.15 3.89 -3.51
CA ILE A 71 13.21 4.43 -2.53
C ILE A 71 13.54 3.87 -1.16
N ASP A 72 13.88 4.77 -0.25
CA ASP A 72 14.02 4.49 1.17
C ASP A 72 12.63 4.27 1.83
N ALA A 73 12.53 3.25 2.67
CA ALA A 73 11.26 2.83 3.27
C ALA A 73 10.73 3.86 4.28
N ASP A 74 11.61 4.45 5.09
CA ASP A 74 11.21 5.42 6.09
C ASP A 74 10.66 6.68 5.41
N LYS A 75 11.35 7.17 4.37
CA LYS A 75 10.89 8.32 3.56
C LYS A 75 9.62 8.05 2.76
N TYR A 76 9.31 6.80 2.44
CA TYR A 76 8.06 6.46 1.73
C TYR A 76 6.85 6.52 2.66
N HIS A 77 7.06 6.35 3.97
CA HIS A 77 6.02 6.31 4.98
C HIS A 77 5.89 7.61 5.80
N GLU A 78 6.72 8.62 5.53
CA GLU A 78 6.57 10.01 6.01
C GLU A 78 5.38 10.74 5.36
#